data_AF-A0A5M9ZJC0-F1
#
_entry.id   AF-A0A5M9ZJC0-F1
#
_cell.length_a   1.000
_cell.length_b   1.000
_cell.length_c   1.000
_cell.angle_alpha   90.00
_cell.angle_beta   90.00
_cell.angle_gamma   90.00
#
_symmetry.space_group_name_H-M   'P 1'
#
loop_
_entity.id
_entity.type
_entity.pdbx_description
1 polymer ?
#
loop_
_entity_poly.entity_id
_entity_poly.type
_entity_poly.pdbx_seq_one_letter_code
_entity_poly.pdbx_strand_id
1 'polypeptide(L)'
;MKAMLWHDWTLLRKSPLYLAFAVGMWLFIPIMLAVLLSGSSPQQLATINVWGMAKVLAAWYGYTASMLAFGTLYSNSSSMDLSEVPRTDGTLENWRGSGRSMLGYCVAKSLLPVLLAEFMILTTVGYLTWAGLDASATVMQIVYVILTPALLAFAAEQMFLATHASSMGSLSATTLIVSLPALLFTVLAFMLTLPWALAVMVVFGLVVMGATVVSCNRRYPQVLGPIVARRP
;
A
#
# COMPACT_ATOMS: atom_id res chain seq x y z
N MET A 1 13.98 -10.41 1.75
CA MET A 1 12.96 -9.90 0.80
C MET A 1 12.04 -11.01 0.33
N LYS A 2 12.45 -11.92 -0.58
CA LYS A 2 11.57 -13.02 -1.07
C LYS A 2 10.91 -13.84 0.05
N ALA A 3 11.67 -14.27 1.05
CA ALA A 3 11.13 -15.03 2.19
C ALA A 3 10.11 -14.24 3.02
N MET A 4 10.29 -12.92 3.13
CA MET A 4 9.37 -12.04 3.86
C MET A 4 8.08 -11.82 3.09
N LEU A 5 8.18 -11.56 1.77
CA LEU A 5 7.02 -11.51 0.89
C LEU A 5 6.23 -12.83 0.91
N TRP A 6 6.92 -13.97 0.86
CA TRP A 6 6.29 -15.28 0.93
C TRP A 6 5.59 -15.51 2.27
N HIS A 7 6.25 -15.16 3.38
CA HIS A 7 5.66 -15.22 4.70
C HIS A 7 4.38 -14.38 4.79
N ASP A 8 4.45 -13.11 4.42
CA ASP A 8 3.32 -12.18 4.50
C ASP A 8 2.17 -12.61 3.58
N TRP A 9 2.49 -13.13 2.39
CA TRP A 9 1.50 -13.75 1.49
C TRP A 9 0.83 -14.99 2.11
N THR A 10 1.61 -15.88 2.73
CA THR A 10 1.04 -17.07 3.37
C THR A 10 0.16 -16.73 4.56
N LEU A 11 0.48 -15.68 5.32
CA LEU A 11 -0.38 -15.18 6.38
C LEU A 11 -1.69 -14.64 5.83
N LEU A 12 -1.63 -13.81 4.79
CA LEU A 12 -2.82 -13.25 4.15
C LEU A 12 -3.76 -14.35 3.64
N ARG A 13 -3.20 -15.39 3.00
CA ARG A 13 -3.98 -16.51 2.47
C ARG A 13 -4.66 -17.35 3.55
N LYS A 14 -4.07 -17.46 4.73
CA LYS A 14 -4.60 -18.26 5.85
C LYS A 14 -5.73 -17.58 6.60
N SER A 15 -5.91 -16.27 6.44
CA SER A 15 -6.95 -15.50 7.12
C SER A 15 -8.13 -15.24 6.18
N PRO A 16 -9.17 -16.11 6.19
CA PRO A 16 -10.27 -16.05 5.22
C PRO A 16 -11.08 -14.76 5.31
N LEU A 17 -11.23 -14.18 6.50
CA LEU A 17 -11.91 -12.89 6.69
C LEU A 17 -11.14 -11.75 6.02
N TYR A 18 -9.82 -11.72 6.16
CA TYR A 18 -8.96 -10.73 5.48
C TYR A 18 -9.02 -10.89 3.97
N LEU A 19 -8.99 -12.13 3.48
CA LEU A 19 -9.10 -12.41 2.05
C LEU A 19 -10.48 -12.01 1.51
N ALA A 20 -11.57 -12.32 2.22
CA ALA A 20 -12.92 -11.95 1.83
C ALA A 20 -13.11 -10.43 1.82
N PHE A 21 -12.59 -9.72 2.82
CA PHE A 21 -12.61 -8.26 2.86
C PHE A 21 -11.73 -7.64 1.76
N ALA A 22 -10.54 -8.20 1.50
CA ALA A 22 -9.66 -7.79 0.41
C ALA A 22 -10.32 -7.93 -0.95
N VAL A 23 -10.90 -9.10 -1.23
CA VAL A 23 -11.61 -9.40 -2.47
C VAL A 23 -12.86 -8.52 -2.58
N GLY A 24 -13.59 -8.32 -1.49
CA GLY A 24 -14.75 -7.42 -1.45
C GLY A 24 -14.39 -5.98 -1.81
N MET A 25 -13.37 -5.40 -1.17
CA MET A 25 -12.89 -4.05 -1.45
C MET A 25 -12.31 -3.90 -2.85
N TRP A 26 -11.62 -4.93 -3.34
CA TRP A 26 -11.11 -4.98 -4.72
C TRP A 26 -12.25 -4.97 -5.75
N LEU A 27 -13.26 -5.82 -5.57
CA LEU A 27 -14.37 -5.98 -6.51
C LEU A 27 -15.42 -4.86 -6.39
N PHE A 28 -15.51 -4.18 -5.26
CA PHE A 28 -16.52 -3.16 -5.00
C PHE A 28 -16.56 -2.08 -6.09
N ILE A 29 -15.40 -1.55 -6.46
CA ILE A 29 -15.26 -0.46 -7.44
C ILE A 29 -15.62 -0.90 -8.87
N PRO A 30 -15.07 -1.99 -9.44
CA PRO A 30 -15.46 -2.44 -10.78
C PRO A 30 -16.94 -2.88 -10.83
N ILE A 31 -17.49 -3.45 -9.76
CA ILE A 31 -18.93 -3.78 -9.68
C ILE A 31 -19.77 -2.51 -9.64
N MET A 32 -19.43 -1.54 -8.79
CA MET A 32 -20.12 -0.24 -8.73
C MET A 32 -20.09 0.46 -10.09
N LEU A 33 -18.94 0.46 -10.76
CA LEU A 33 -18.77 0.95 -12.13
C LEU A 33 -19.70 0.22 -13.10
N ALA A 34 -19.67 -1.10 -13.13
CA ALA A 34 -20.52 -1.90 -14.03
C ALA A 34 -22.01 -1.62 -13.79
N VAL A 35 -22.44 -1.51 -12.54
CA VAL A 35 -23.83 -1.17 -12.17
C VAL A 35 -24.21 0.23 -12.64
N LEU A 36 -23.40 1.25 -12.33
CA LEU A 36 -23.64 2.63 -12.75
C LEU A 36 -23.70 2.77 -14.27
N LEU A 37 -22.89 1.98 -14.99
CA LEU A 37 -22.79 2.06 -16.45
C LEU A 37 -23.82 1.17 -17.19
N SER A 38 -24.37 0.15 -16.54
CA SER A 38 -25.28 -0.85 -17.14
C SER A 38 -26.56 -0.29 -17.78
N GLY A 39 -26.98 0.93 -17.44
CA GLY A 39 -28.17 1.59 -17.99
C GLY A 39 -27.87 2.84 -18.83
N SER A 40 -26.59 3.15 -19.09
CA SER A 40 -26.22 4.38 -19.79
C SER A 40 -26.20 4.20 -21.31
N SER A 41 -26.75 5.17 -22.04
CA SER A 41 -26.68 5.18 -23.50
C SER A 41 -25.23 5.42 -23.96
N PRO A 42 -24.85 4.99 -25.18
CA PRO A 42 -23.52 5.26 -25.74
C PRO A 42 -23.13 6.75 -25.73
N GLN A 43 -24.10 7.67 -25.88
CA GLN A 43 -23.86 9.11 -25.77
C GLN A 43 -23.61 9.57 -24.32
N GLN A 44 -24.23 8.94 -23.32
CA GLN A 44 -23.97 9.24 -21.91
C GLN A 44 -22.62 8.71 -21.46
N LEU A 45 -22.19 7.54 -21.97
CA LEU A 45 -20.87 6.99 -21.68
C LEU A 45 -19.73 7.92 -22.13
N ALA A 46 -19.91 8.62 -23.26
CA ALA A 46 -18.94 9.56 -23.80
C ALA A 46 -18.74 10.84 -22.96
N THR A 47 -19.67 11.17 -22.05
CA THR A 47 -19.55 12.34 -21.16
C THR A 47 -18.96 12.01 -19.79
N ILE A 48 -18.77 10.72 -19.48
CA ILE A 48 -18.23 10.28 -18.18
C ILE A 48 -16.71 10.47 -18.17
N ASN A 49 -16.22 11.24 -17.20
CA ASN A 49 -14.78 11.40 -16.97
C ASN A 49 -14.18 10.19 -16.25
N VAL A 50 -14.12 9.07 -16.96
CA VAL A 50 -13.66 7.76 -16.47
C VAL A 50 -12.23 7.85 -15.90
N TRP A 51 -11.33 8.56 -16.59
CA TRP A 51 -9.94 8.74 -16.14
C TRP A 51 -9.81 9.70 -14.95
N GLY A 52 -10.68 10.69 -14.83
CA GLY A 52 -10.80 11.50 -13.61
C GLY A 52 -11.16 10.65 -12.40
N MET A 53 -12.09 9.70 -12.57
CA MET A 53 -12.45 8.78 -11.51
C MET A 53 -11.33 7.78 -11.20
N ALA A 54 -10.66 7.23 -12.22
CA ALA A 54 -9.52 6.34 -12.04
C ALA A 54 -8.38 7.00 -11.23
N LYS A 55 -8.14 8.30 -11.38
CA LYS A 55 -7.17 9.05 -10.57
C LYS A 55 -7.54 9.11 -9.08
N VAL A 56 -8.82 9.30 -8.78
CA VAL A 56 -9.32 9.29 -7.39
C VAL A 56 -9.20 7.90 -6.79
N LEU A 57 -9.59 6.88 -7.56
CA LEU A 57 -9.55 5.49 -7.14
C LEU A 57 -8.11 4.99 -6.94
N ALA A 58 -7.15 5.47 -7.74
CA ALA A 58 -5.74 5.13 -7.59
C ALA A 58 -5.22 5.45 -6.18
N ALA A 59 -5.59 6.62 -5.62
CA ALA A 59 -5.18 6.97 -4.27
C ALA A 59 -5.83 6.07 -3.21
N TRP A 60 -7.09 5.72 -3.42
CA TRP A 60 -7.85 4.81 -2.56
C TRP A 60 -7.27 3.40 -2.56
N TYR A 61 -6.86 2.87 -3.72
CA TYR A 61 -6.26 1.54 -3.82
C TYR A 61 -4.94 1.44 -3.08
N GLY A 62 -4.09 2.48 -3.15
CA GLY A 62 -2.85 2.52 -2.39
C GLY A 62 -3.08 2.38 -0.88
N TYR A 63 -4.01 3.16 -0.32
CA TYR A 63 -4.36 3.09 1.10
C TYR A 63 -5.02 1.74 1.48
N THR A 64 -5.96 1.28 0.65
CA THR A 64 -6.70 0.04 0.91
C THR A 64 -5.75 -1.15 0.92
N ALA A 65 -4.82 -1.23 -0.01
CA ALA A 65 -3.84 -2.31 -0.07
C ALA A 65 -2.96 -2.39 1.19
N SER A 66 -2.51 -1.25 1.71
CA SER A 66 -1.79 -1.21 3.00
C SER A 66 -2.68 -1.62 4.18
N MET A 67 -3.95 -1.25 4.19
CA MET A 67 -4.89 -1.72 5.22
C MET A 67 -5.11 -3.24 5.16
N LEU A 68 -5.20 -3.80 3.96
CA LEU A 68 -5.32 -5.26 3.77
C LEU A 68 -4.06 -6.00 4.21
N ALA A 69 -2.89 -5.41 4.00
CA ALA A 69 -1.61 -5.95 4.44
C ALA A 69 -1.26 -5.61 5.90
N PHE A 70 -2.04 -4.76 6.58
CA PHE A 70 -1.70 -4.23 7.89
C PHE A 70 -1.43 -5.33 8.93
N GLY A 71 -2.21 -6.41 8.91
CA GLY A 71 -2.00 -7.54 9.81
C GLY A 71 -0.67 -8.29 9.61
N THR A 72 -0.05 -8.16 8.44
CA THR A 72 1.25 -8.77 8.13
C THR A 72 2.44 -7.99 8.69
N LEU A 73 2.26 -6.72 9.06
CA LEU A 73 3.32 -5.86 9.59
C LEU A 73 3.88 -6.37 10.93
N TYR A 74 2.99 -6.85 11.80
CA TYR A 74 3.27 -7.14 13.21
C TYR A 74 3.10 -8.61 13.59
N SER A 75 2.68 -9.46 12.66
CA SER A 75 2.50 -10.88 12.94
C SER A 75 3.84 -11.63 12.89
N ASN A 76 4.26 -12.13 14.06
CA ASN A 76 5.18 -13.27 14.20
C ASN A 76 4.39 -14.60 14.36
N SER A 77 3.07 -14.53 14.25
CA SER A 77 2.14 -15.64 14.40
C SER A 77 1.94 -16.34 13.05
N SER A 78 1.56 -17.61 13.07
CA SER A 78 1.21 -18.38 11.88
C SER A 78 -0.19 -18.06 11.33
N SER A 79 -0.95 -17.19 12.02
CA SER A 79 -2.30 -16.71 11.68
C SER A 79 -2.48 -15.23 12.04
N MET A 80 -3.25 -14.47 11.26
CA MET A 80 -3.72 -13.15 11.70
C MET A 80 -5.05 -13.31 12.44
N ASP A 81 -5.04 -12.99 13.72
CA ASP A 81 -6.25 -12.91 14.56
C ASP A 81 -6.56 -11.42 14.81
N LEU A 82 -7.79 -11.01 14.48
CA LEU A 82 -8.27 -9.63 14.69
C LEU A 82 -8.48 -9.31 16.18
N SER A 83 -8.62 -10.33 17.01
CA SER A 83 -8.82 -10.20 18.46
C SER A 83 -7.52 -10.19 19.26
N GLU A 84 -6.41 -10.62 18.67
CA GLU A 84 -5.11 -10.61 19.33
C GLU A 84 -4.44 -9.24 19.23
N VAL A 85 -3.82 -8.81 20.34
CA VAL A 85 -2.98 -7.62 20.34
C VAL A 85 -1.74 -7.91 19.48
N PRO A 86 -1.48 -7.15 18.41
CA PRO A 86 -0.29 -7.35 17.60
C PRO A 86 0.96 -7.27 18.48
N ARG A 87 1.83 -8.28 18.39
CA ARG A 87 3.12 -8.27 19.10
C ARG A 87 3.91 -7.06 18.61
N THR A 88 4.34 -6.23 19.55
CA THR A 88 4.89 -4.88 19.30
C THR A 88 6.06 -4.86 18.31
N ASP A 89 6.81 -5.97 18.23
CA ASP A 89 8.10 -5.98 17.54
C ASP A 89 8.16 -7.00 16.38
N GLY A 90 7.11 -7.81 16.18
CA GLY A 90 6.89 -8.70 15.03
C GLY A 90 8.16 -9.37 14.46
N THR A 91 8.34 -9.27 13.15
CA THR A 91 9.54 -9.81 12.44
C THR A 91 10.78 -8.93 12.57
N LEU A 92 10.68 -7.78 13.24
CA LEU A 92 11.69 -6.72 13.24
C LEU A 92 12.89 -7.09 14.12
N GLU A 93 12.67 -7.75 15.26
CA GLU A 93 13.76 -8.26 16.11
C GLU A 93 14.57 -9.35 15.42
N ASN A 94 13.89 -10.28 14.75
CA ASN A 94 14.53 -11.34 13.96
C ASN A 94 15.34 -10.75 12.81
N TRP A 95 14.84 -9.69 12.17
CA TRP A 95 15.58 -8.98 11.14
C TRP A 95 16.81 -8.26 11.72
N ARG A 96 16.68 -7.58 12.86
CA ARG A 96 17.79 -6.95 13.59
C ARG A 96 18.89 -7.97 13.89
N GLY A 97 18.53 -9.14 14.41
CA GLY A 97 19.45 -10.24 14.72
C GLY A 97 20.20 -10.80 13.51
N SER A 98 19.70 -10.55 12.29
CA SER A 98 20.37 -10.99 11.05
C SER A 98 21.49 -10.08 10.57
N GLY A 99 21.69 -8.91 11.19
CA GLY A 99 22.70 -7.90 10.77
C GLY A 99 22.39 -7.20 9.44
N ARG A 100 21.24 -7.48 8.82
CA ARG A 100 20.82 -6.87 7.55
C ARG A 100 20.35 -5.42 7.75
N SER A 101 20.43 -4.62 6.69
CA SER A 101 20.03 -3.21 6.74
C SER A 101 18.54 -3.05 7.04
N MET A 102 18.20 -2.02 7.81
CA MET A 102 16.80 -1.68 8.12
C MET A 102 16.05 -1.16 6.90
N LEU A 103 16.75 -0.50 5.96
CA LEU A 103 16.22 -0.16 4.65
C LEU A 103 15.69 -1.42 3.92
N GLY A 104 16.45 -2.51 3.95
CA GLY A 104 16.04 -3.77 3.34
C GLY A 104 14.79 -4.38 3.99
N TYR A 105 14.58 -4.16 5.28
CA TYR A 105 13.34 -4.54 5.99
C TYR A 105 12.15 -3.70 5.53
N CYS A 106 12.30 -2.37 5.57
CA CYS A 106 11.28 -1.41 5.14
C CYS A 106 10.79 -1.71 3.73
N VAL A 107 11.72 -1.91 2.78
CA VAL A 107 11.36 -2.25 1.40
C VAL A 107 10.69 -3.63 1.34
N ALA A 108 11.18 -4.63 2.07
CA ALA A 108 10.60 -5.98 2.05
C ALA A 108 9.14 -6.01 2.52
N LYS A 109 8.82 -5.28 3.60
CA LYS A 109 7.45 -5.21 4.14
C LYS A 109 6.48 -4.50 3.21
N SER A 110 6.94 -3.46 2.52
CA SER A 110 6.10 -2.76 1.54
C SER A 110 5.83 -3.53 0.24
N LEU A 111 6.53 -4.63 -0.04
CA LEU A 111 6.34 -5.35 -1.32
C LEU A 111 4.92 -5.90 -1.48
N LEU A 112 4.37 -6.53 -0.44
CA LEU A 112 3.03 -7.11 -0.51
C LEU A 112 1.94 -6.04 -0.76
N PRO A 113 1.83 -4.96 0.04
CA PRO A 113 0.81 -3.94 -0.21
C PRO A 113 1.01 -3.22 -1.55
N VAL A 114 2.24 -3.00 -2.00
CA VAL A 114 2.49 -2.44 -3.34
C VAL A 114 1.97 -3.36 -4.44
N LEU A 115 2.25 -4.66 -4.36
CA LEU A 115 1.76 -5.65 -5.33
C LEU A 115 0.23 -5.75 -5.32
N LEU A 116 -0.39 -5.70 -4.14
CA LEU A 116 -1.85 -5.68 -4.01
C LEU A 116 -2.46 -4.42 -4.64
N ALA A 117 -1.89 -3.24 -4.37
CA ALA A 117 -2.36 -1.97 -4.92
C ALA A 117 -2.29 -1.96 -6.46
N GLU A 118 -1.15 -2.41 -7.01
CA GLU A 118 -0.93 -2.54 -8.45
C GLU A 118 -1.90 -3.55 -9.08
N PHE A 119 -2.09 -4.71 -8.45
CA PHE A 119 -3.06 -5.69 -8.94
C PHE A 119 -4.48 -5.10 -8.99
N MET A 120 -4.90 -4.41 -7.93
CA MET A 120 -6.22 -3.77 -7.87
C MET A 120 -6.38 -2.74 -8.99
N ILE A 121 -5.42 -1.82 -9.18
CA ILE A 121 -5.57 -0.78 -10.21
C ILE A 121 -5.46 -1.34 -11.64
N LEU A 122 -4.57 -2.31 -11.89
CA LEU A 122 -4.39 -2.89 -13.22
C LEU A 122 -5.64 -3.63 -13.69
N THR A 123 -6.36 -4.27 -12.77
CA THR A 123 -7.66 -4.89 -13.11
C THR A 123 -8.71 -3.84 -13.47
N THR A 124 -8.73 -2.68 -12.78
CA THR A 124 -9.61 -1.56 -13.16
C THR A 124 -9.23 -1.00 -14.52
N VAL A 125 -7.95 -0.69 -14.75
CA VAL A 125 -7.46 -0.17 -16.04
C VAL A 125 -7.77 -1.15 -17.17
N GLY A 126 -7.52 -2.46 -16.96
CA GLY A 126 -7.86 -3.50 -17.92
C GLY A 126 -9.35 -3.56 -18.25
N TYR A 127 -10.22 -3.40 -17.25
CA TYR A 127 -11.67 -3.29 -17.46
C TYR A 127 -12.04 -2.05 -18.29
N LEU A 128 -11.45 -0.89 -17.99
CA LEU A 128 -11.70 0.35 -18.73
C LEU A 128 -11.28 0.24 -20.20
N THR A 129 -10.12 -0.37 -20.46
CA THR A 129 -9.64 -0.65 -21.82
C THR A 129 -10.56 -1.64 -22.53
N TRP A 130 -10.95 -2.73 -21.87
CA TRP A 130 -11.87 -3.72 -22.46
C TRP A 130 -13.24 -3.11 -22.79
N ALA A 131 -13.75 -2.21 -21.95
CA ALA A 131 -14.99 -1.48 -22.18
C ALA A 131 -14.87 -0.38 -23.26
N GLY A 132 -13.69 -0.15 -23.85
CA GLY A 132 -13.46 0.87 -24.87
C GLY A 132 -13.52 2.31 -24.34
N LEU A 133 -13.30 2.50 -23.03
CA LEU A 133 -13.38 3.80 -22.34
C LEU A 133 -12.00 4.49 -22.26
N ASP A 134 -11.04 4.08 -23.08
CA ASP A 134 -9.66 4.56 -23.11
C ASP A 134 -9.35 5.59 -24.21
N ALA A 135 -10.33 5.89 -25.08
CA ALA A 135 -10.14 6.75 -26.26
C ALA A 135 -9.65 8.18 -25.95
N SER A 136 -9.77 8.66 -24.71
CA SER A 136 -9.30 9.98 -24.26
C SER A 136 -8.09 9.93 -23.32
N ALA A 137 -7.52 8.74 -23.08
CA ALA A 137 -6.42 8.55 -22.14
C ALA A 137 -5.11 9.14 -22.68
N THR A 138 -4.45 9.99 -21.89
CA THR A 138 -3.07 10.38 -22.20
C THR A 138 -2.08 9.44 -21.54
N VAL A 139 -0.90 9.25 -22.14
CA VAL A 139 0.19 8.43 -21.55
C VAL A 139 0.48 8.85 -20.11
N MET A 140 0.49 10.15 -19.83
CA MET A 140 0.74 10.67 -18.49
C MET A 140 -0.38 10.33 -17.49
N GLN A 141 -1.64 10.24 -17.94
CA GLN A 141 -2.74 9.79 -17.08
C GLN A 141 -2.58 8.32 -16.71
N ILE A 142 -2.20 7.47 -17.66
CA ILE A 142 -1.94 6.05 -17.42
C ILE A 142 -0.78 5.88 -16.43
N VAL A 143 0.34 6.57 -16.67
CA VAL A 143 1.50 6.56 -15.76
C VAL A 143 1.12 7.01 -14.36
N TYR A 144 0.34 8.08 -14.23
CA TYR A 144 -0.15 8.55 -12.93
C TYR A 144 -1.00 7.49 -12.23
N VAL A 145 -2.01 6.97 -12.92
CA VAL A 145 -2.96 6.01 -12.35
C VAL A 145 -2.26 4.72 -11.91
N ILE A 146 -1.26 4.25 -12.65
CA ILE A 146 -0.50 3.03 -12.30
C ILE A 146 0.46 3.30 -11.13
N LEU A 147 1.22 4.40 -11.14
CA LEU A 147 2.26 4.62 -10.12
C LEU A 147 1.72 5.12 -8.77
N THR A 148 0.62 5.88 -8.78
CA THR A 148 0.04 6.47 -7.57
C THR A 148 -0.30 5.42 -6.49
N PRO A 149 -0.98 4.30 -6.78
CA PRO A 149 -1.30 3.25 -5.83
C PRO A 149 -0.04 2.63 -5.21
N ALA A 150 0.99 2.33 -6.02
CA ALA A 150 2.25 1.79 -5.51
C ALA A 150 2.96 2.76 -4.57
N LEU A 151 3.07 4.04 -4.96
CA LEU A 151 3.72 5.06 -4.13
C LEU A 151 2.98 5.28 -2.81
N LEU A 152 1.65 5.30 -2.83
CA LEU A 152 0.84 5.47 -1.62
C LEU A 152 0.83 4.24 -0.74
N ALA A 153 0.73 3.04 -1.31
CA ALA A 153 0.83 1.80 -0.55
C ALA A 153 2.20 1.68 0.13
N PHE A 154 3.26 2.04 -0.58
CA PHE A 154 4.60 2.11 -0.02
C PHE A 154 4.67 3.12 1.12
N ALA A 155 4.25 4.37 0.90
CA ALA A 155 4.32 5.42 1.91
C ALA A 155 3.46 5.11 3.15
N ALA A 156 2.23 4.61 2.95
CA ALA A 156 1.33 4.21 4.03
C ALA A 156 1.96 3.09 4.87
N GLU A 157 2.57 2.09 4.24
CA GLU A 157 3.28 1.03 4.95
C GLU A 157 4.44 1.57 5.78
N GLN A 158 5.23 2.48 5.23
CA GLN A 158 6.32 3.12 5.96
C GLN A 158 5.80 3.93 7.16
N MET A 159 4.67 4.62 7.02
CA MET A 159 4.04 5.34 8.13
C MET A 159 3.52 4.39 9.21
N PHE A 160 2.91 3.27 8.84
CA PHE A 160 2.50 2.25 9.81
C PHE A 160 3.70 1.72 10.59
N LEU A 161 4.77 1.34 9.88
CA LEU A 161 6.03 0.90 10.50
C LEU A 161 6.61 1.94 11.45
N ALA A 162 6.56 3.23 11.11
CA ALA A 162 7.09 4.29 11.96
C ALA A 162 6.24 4.54 13.22
N THR A 163 4.93 4.34 13.11
CA THR A 163 3.95 4.65 14.16
C THR A 163 3.66 3.50 15.10
N HIS A 164 4.09 2.27 14.79
CA HIS A 164 3.86 1.08 15.62
C HIS A 164 2.40 0.93 16.03
N ALA A 165 1.50 1.04 15.05
CA ALA A 165 0.07 0.89 15.29
C ALA A 165 -0.21 -0.45 16.01
N SER A 166 -0.62 -0.37 17.28
CA SER A 166 -0.73 -1.49 18.21
C SER A 166 -2.07 -2.23 18.15
N SER A 167 -2.88 -1.99 17.11
CA SER A 167 -4.26 -2.48 17.01
C SER A 167 -4.60 -2.81 15.56
N MET A 168 -5.05 -4.05 15.32
CA MET A 168 -5.57 -4.52 14.02
C MET A 168 -7.05 -4.20 13.81
N GLY A 169 -7.80 -3.83 14.86
CA GLY A 169 -9.26 -3.87 14.88
C GLY A 169 -9.99 -2.55 15.16
N SER A 170 -9.29 -1.48 15.54
CA SER A 170 -9.93 -0.18 15.77
C SER A 170 -9.43 0.87 14.78
N LEU A 171 -10.34 1.75 14.33
CA LEU A 171 -10.02 3.05 13.72
C LEU A 171 -9.16 3.85 14.71
N SER A 172 -7.88 3.53 14.77
CA SER A 172 -6.92 4.19 15.62
C SER A 172 -6.56 5.54 15.00
N ALA A 173 -6.17 6.50 15.83
CA ALA A 173 -5.62 7.77 15.35
C ALA A 173 -4.52 7.55 14.28
N THR A 174 -3.76 6.46 14.41
CA THR A 174 -2.75 6.06 13.43
C THR A 174 -3.35 5.72 12.05
N THR A 175 -4.43 4.95 11.99
CA THR A 175 -5.11 4.66 10.72
C THR A 175 -5.67 5.92 10.05
N LEU A 176 -6.16 6.89 10.84
CA LEU A 176 -6.60 8.19 10.36
C LEU A 176 -5.43 9.05 9.85
N ILE A 177 -4.31 9.08 10.57
CA ILE A 177 -3.12 9.83 10.14
C ILE A 177 -2.56 9.26 8.83
N VAL A 178 -2.56 7.92 8.68
CA VAL A 178 -2.06 7.24 7.48
C VAL A 178 -3.02 7.37 6.29
N SER A 179 -4.29 7.73 6.50
CA SER A 179 -5.23 8.02 5.41
C SER A 179 -5.11 9.45 4.87
N LEU A 180 -4.57 10.39 5.67
CA LEU A 180 -4.40 11.80 5.26
C LEU A 180 -3.59 11.97 3.96
N PRO A 181 -2.46 11.28 3.74
CA PRO A 181 -1.75 11.36 2.46
C PRO A 181 -2.63 10.99 1.27
N ALA A 182 -3.42 9.92 1.36
CA ALA A 182 -4.29 9.53 0.25
C ALA A 182 -5.29 10.65 -0.11
N LEU A 183 -5.87 11.30 0.90
CA LEU A 183 -6.78 12.43 0.70
C LEU A 183 -6.06 13.66 0.13
N LEU A 184 -4.90 14.04 0.72
CA LEU A 184 -4.10 15.17 0.27
C LEU A 184 -3.62 15.00 -1.18
N PHE A 185 -3.13 13.82 -1.54
CA PHE A 185 -2.67 13.53 -2.89
C PHE A 185 -3.82 13.44 -3.91
N THR A 186 -5.00 13.01 -3.47
CA THR A 186 -6.22 13.11 -4.30
C THR A 186 -6.52 14.57 -4.62
N VAL A 187 -6.49 15.47 -3.62
CA VAL A 187 -6.71 16.92 -3.84
C VAL A 187 -5.62 17.54 -4.70
N LEU A 188 -4.36 17.20 -4.45
CA LEU A 188 -3.22 17.69 -5.25
C LEU A 188 -3.31 17.27 -6.72
N ALA A 189 -3.85 16.08 -7.02
CA ALA A 189 -4.05 15.61 -8.39
C ALA A 189 -5.02 16.49 -9.21
N PHE A 190 -5.91 17.23 -8.53
CA PHE A 190 -6.83 18.18 -9.15
C PHE A 190 -6.27 19.61 -9.21
N MET A 191 -5.31 19.94 -8.34
CA MET A 191 -4.74 21.29 -8.23
C MET A 191 -3.44 21.46 -9.02
N LEU A 192 -2.70 20.38 -9.24
CA LEU A 192 -1.42 20.37 -9.95
C LEU A 192 -1.51 19.57 -11.26
N THR A 193 -0.59 19.84 -12.18
CA THR A 193 -0.38 18.92 -13.31
C THR A 193 0.14 17.57 -12.81
N LEU A 194 -0.26 16.48 -13.48
CA LEU A 194 0.09 15.11 -13.09
C LEU A 194 1.59 14.85 -12.84
N PRO A 195 2.54 15.40 -13.62
CA PRO A 195 3.96 15.18 -13.35
C PRO A 195 4.40 15.75 -12.00
N TRP A 196 3.94 16.96 -11.66
CA TRP A 196 4.24 17.59 -10.36
C TRP A 196 3.58 16.84 -9.21
N ALA A 197 2.33 16.41 -9.36
CA ALA A 197 1.65 15.59 -8.35
C ALA A 197 2.45 14.29 -8.06
N LEU A 198 2.89 13.57 -9.09
CA LEU A 198 3.75 12.39 -8.92
C LEU A 198 5.09 12.71 -8.29
N ALA A 199 5.74 13.80 -8.69
CA ALA A 199 7.02 14.20 -8.10
C ALA A 199 6.90 14.44 -6.60
N VAL A 200 5.85 15.14 -6.14
CA VAL A 200 5.58 15.34 -4.72
C VAL A 200 5.31 14.01 -4.00
N MET A 201 4.59 13.08 -4.63
CA MET A 201 4.34 11.74 -4.06
C MET A 201 5.62 10.94 -3.89
N VAL A 202 6.51 10.96 -4.89
CA VAL A 202 7.82 10.30 -4.82
C VAL A 202 8.67 10.89 -3.70
N VAL A 203 8.76 12.22 -3.64
CA VAL A 203 9.51 12.93 -2.58
C VAL A 203 8.95 12.57 -1.20
N PHE A 204 7.62 12.57 -1.05
CA PHE A 204 6.98 12.17 0.19
C PHE A 204 7.30 10.73 0.58
N GLY A 205 7.20 9.78 -0.35
CA GLY A 205 7.55 8.37 -0.10
C GLY A 205 9.00 8.20 0.37
N LEU A 206 9.95 8.94 -0.23
CA LEU A 206 11.36 8.93 0.18
C LEU A 206 11.56 9.53 1.58
N VAL A 207 10.89 10.63 1.89
CA VAL A 207 10.98 11.28 3.21
C VAL A 207 10.42 10.37 4.30
N VAL A 208 9.25 9.77 4.07
CA VAL A 208 8.64 8.84 5.03
C VAL A 208 9.55 7.63 5.22
N MET A 209 10.06 7.03 4.14
CA MET A 209 11.02 5.92 4.24
C MET A 209 12.25 6.30 5.08
N GLY A 210 12.83 7.48 4.82
CA GLY A 210 13.96 7.99 5.60
C GLY A 210 13.63 8.12 7.09
N ALA A 211 12.47 8.72 7.40
CA ALA A 211 11.98 8.85 8.77
C ALA A 211 11.75 7.49 9.45
N THR A 212 11.16 6.53 8.75
CA THR A 212 10.92 5.17 9.24
C THR A 212 12.24 4.46 9.52
N VAL A 213 13.20 4.50 8.60
CA VAL A 213 14.53 3.90 8.80
C VAL A 213 15.25 4.51 10.01
N VAL A 214 15.22 5.84 10.16
CA VAL A 214 15.82 6.53 11.32
C VAL A 214 15.10 6.14 12.61
N SER A 215 13.77 6.11 12.62
CA SER A 215 12.96 5.70 13.78
C SER A 215 13.29 4.26 14.20
N CYS A 216 13.31 3.35 13.24
CA CYS A 216 13.63 1.94 13.48
C CYS A 216 15.06 1.74 13.97
N ASN A 217 16.05 2.40 13.37
CA ASN A 217 17.45 2.30 13.82
C ASN A 217 17.65 2.86 15.23
N ARG A 218 16.94 3.93 15.61
CA ARG A 218 16.99 4.49 16.98
C ARG A 218 16.40 3.53 18.00
N ARG A 219 15.31 2.84 17.67
CA ARG A 219 14.63 1.90 18.57
C ARG A 219 15.33 0.54 18.63
N TYR A 220 15.86 0.09 17.50
CA TYR A 220 16.51 -1.21 17.32
C TYR A 220 17.93 -1.04 16.80
N PRO A 221 18.84 -0.47 17.61
CA PRO A 221 20.25 -0.38 17.22
C PRO A 221 20.79 -1.79 16.93
N GLN A 222 21.56 -1.93 15.85
CA GLN A 222 22.21 -3.19 15.52
C GLN A 222 23.22 -3.53 16.62
N VAL A 223 22.93 -4.55 17.43
CA VAL A 223 23.77 -4.96 18.56
C VAL A 223 24.89 -5.92 18.15
N LEU A 224 24.75 -6.56 16.98
CA LEU A 224 25.78 -7.43 16.41
C LEU A 224 26.74 -6.60 15.55
N GLY A 225 27.74 -6.00 16.20
CA GLY A 225 28.97 -5.63 15.50
C GLY A 225 29.60 -6.88 14.85
N PRO A 226 30.41 -6.71 13.79
CA PRO A 226 31.11 -7.84 13.19
C PRO A 226 31.87 -8.59 14.29
N ILE A 227 31.74 -9.91 14.33
CA ILE A 227 32.62 -10.76 15.12
C ILE A 227 34.00 -10.59 14.50
N VAL A 228 34.75 -9.59 14.97
CA VAL A 228 36.19 -9.54 14.75
C VAL A 228 36.70 -10.77 15.45
N ALA A 229 36.97 -11.82 14.67
CA ALA A 229 37.69 -12.99 15.14
C ALA A 229 38.98 -12.48 15.75
N ARG A 230 39.02 -12.38 17.09
CA ARG A 230 40.28 -12.25 17.82
C ARG A 230 41.03 -13.53 17.48
N ARG A 231 42.02 -13.41 16.58
CA ARG A 231 42.96 -14.49 16.33
C ARG A 231 43.67 -14.80 17.66
N PRO A 232 43.89 -16.09 17.96
CA PRO A 232 44.55 -16.53 19.19
C PRO A 232 45.97 -15.95 19.31
#